data_AF-A0A8T5JBU3-F1
#
_entry.id   AF-A0A8T5JBU3-F1
#
_cell.length_a   1.000
_cell.length_b   1.000
_cell.length_c   1.000
_cell.angle_alpha   90.00
_cell.angle_beta   90.00
_cell.angle_gamma   90.00
#
_symmetry.space_group_name_H-M   'P 1'
#
loop_
_entity.id
_entity.type
_entity.pdbx_description
1 polymer ?
#
loop_
_entity_poly.entity_id
_entity_poly.type
_entity_poly.pdbx_seq_one_letter_code
_entity_poly.pdbx_strand_id
1 'polypeptide(L)'
;MEKDTVIVSVDNISIKKIREDNFYATPKTFLKEIKFIAFYESSPVSGITCYAEIDKLEKVGDDEINFLYRLRNFPEANPPYTKMSLKNIKNFKEMIKKDNKRVIQGPVYANLKRLLTIKKLSEL
;
A
#
# COMPACT_ATOMS: atom_id res chain seq x y z
N MET A 1 -10.98 -15.24 -9.50
CA MET A 1 -11.09 -13.77 -9.30
C MET A 1 -9.75 -13.17 -9.63
N GLU A 2 -9.70 -12.25 -10.58
CA GLU A 2 -8.49 -11.50 -10.93
C GLU A 2 -8.12 -10.56 -9.76
N LYS A 3 -6.85 -10.60 -9.35
CA LYS A 3 -6.34 -9.79 -8.24
C LYS A 3 -5.77 -8.50 -8.81
N ASP A 4 -6.56 -7.43 -8.73
CA ASP A 4 -6.23 -6.12 -9.30
C ASP A 4 -5.67 -5.12 -8.26
N THR A 5 -5.64 -5.51 -6.99
CA THR A 5 -5.28 -4.63 -5.87
C THR A 5 -4.21 -5.27 -5.00
N VAL A 6 -3.19 -4.49 -4.63
CA VAL A 6 -2.24 -4.87 -3.59
C VAL A 6 -2.50 -4.11 -2.31
N ILE A 7 -2.50 -4.81 -1.18
CA ILE A 7 -2.62 -4.23 0.16
C ILE A 7 -1.23 -4.23 0.78
N VAL A 8 -0.78 -3.06 1.25
CA VAL A 8 0.50 -2.91 1.94
C VAL A 8 0.30 -2.34 3.34
N SER A 9 1.16 -2.75 4.27
CA SER A 9 1.18 -2.17 5.61
C SER A 9 2.02 -0.90 5.62
N VAL A 10 1.51 0.16 6.24
CA VAL A 10 2.19 1.44 6.43
C VAL A 10 1.96 1.96 7.84
N ASP A 11 2.92 2.73 8.35
CA ASP A 11 2.73 3.51 9.57
C ASP A 11 1.99 4.83 9.30
N ASN A 12 1.60 5.51 10.38
CA ASN A 12 0.85 6.76 10.35
C ASN A 12 1.64 7.94 9.74
N ILE A 13 2.98 7.89 9.75
CA ILE A 13 3.81 8.94 9.16
C ILE A 13 3.91 8.73 7.65
N SER A 14 4.05 7.48 7.22
CA SER A 14 4.14 7.07 5.83
C SER A 14 2.85 7.34 5.09
N ILE A 15 1.69 7.06 5.70
CA ILE A 15 0.42 7.36 5.04
C ILE A 15 0.19 8.86 4.80
N LYS A 16 0.66 9.72 5.71
CA LYS A 16 0.61 11.19 5.50
C LYS A 16 1.49 11.59 4.32
N LYS A 17 2.73 11.09 4.28
CA LYS A 17 3.66 11.36 3.19
C LYS A 17 3.15 10.85 1.84
N ILE A 18 2.57 9.65 1.79
CA ILE A 18 1.98 9.09 0.57
C ILE A 18 0.88 10.01 0.02
N ARG A 19 0.08 10.66 0.89
CA ARG A 19 -0.96 11.60 0.48
C ARG A 19 -0.40 12.94 0.00
N GLU A 20 0.68 13.41 0.62
CA GLU A 20 1.37 14.65 0.22
C GLU A 20 2.08 14.46 -1.13
N ASP A 21 2.83 13.36 -1.28
CA ASP A 21 3.75 13.15 -2.38
C ASP A 21 3.12 12.38 -3.56
N ASN A 22 1.93 11.78 -3.37
CA ASN A 22 1.22 10.95 -4.34
C ASN A 22 2.05 9.78 -4.90
N PHE A 23 2.93 9.19 -4.09
CA PHE A 23 3.62 7.95 -4.46
C PHE A 23 3.83 7.01 -3.27
N TYR A 24 4.05 5.74 -3.58
CA TYR A 24 4.54 4.73 -2.65
C TYR A 24 5.75 4.02 -3.25
N ALA A 25 6.79 3.78 -2.46
CA ALA A 25 7.97 3.03 -2.93
C ALA A 25 8.34 1.91 -1.96
N THR A 26 8.90 0.83 -2.52
CA THR A 26 9.33 -0.33 -1.75
C THR A 26 10.38 -1.12 -2.54
N PRO A 27 11.30 -1.85 -1.88
CA PRO A 27 12.18 -2.79 -2.56
C PRO A 27 11.45 -4.02 -3.12
N LYS A 28 10.19 -4.24 -2.74
CA LYS A 28 9.40 -5.39 -3.22
C LYS A 28 8.98 -5.20 -4.67
N THR A 29 8.92 -6.30 -5.42
CA THR A 29 8.32 -6.33 -6.75
C THR A 29 6.85 -6.75 -6.63
N PHE A 30 6.00 -6.10 -7.40
CA PHE A 30 4.57 -6.41 -7.46
C PHE A 30 4.17 -6.98 -8.82
N LEU A 31 2.99 -7.60 -8.88
CA LEU A 31 2.43 -8.09 -10.14
C LEU A 31 2.18 -6.92 -11.10
N LYS A 32 2.46 -7.12 -12.39
CA LYS A 32 2.31 -6.07 -13.41
C LYS A 32 0.85 -5.66 -13.64
N GLU A 33 -0.10 -6.54 -13.34
CA GLU A 33 -1.53 -6.36 -13.55
C GLU A 33 -2.25 -5.59 -12.43
N ILE A 34 -1.52 -5.19 -11.38
CA ILE A 34 -2.10 -4.43 -10.26
C ILE A 34 -2.45 -3.01 -10.72
N LYS A 35 -3.71 -2.66 -10.54
CA LYS A 35 -4.29 -1.35 -10.90
C LYS A 35 -4.49 -0.46 -9.68
N PHE A 36 -4.58 -1.06 -8.49
CA PHE A 36 -4.86 -0.35 -7.25
C PHE A 36 -3.90 -0.74 -6.13
N ILE A 37 -3.68 0.19 -5.22
CA ILE A 37 -3.02 -0.07 -3.94
C ILE A 37 -3.96 0.31 -2.80
N ALA A 38 -4.01 -0.52 -1.77
CA ALA A 38 -4.73 -0.26 -0.53
C ALA A 38 -3.75 -0.22 0.64
N PHE A 39 -4.01 0.67 1.60
CA PHE A 39 -3.11 0.90 2.72
C PHE A 39 -3.73 0.41 4.01
N TYR A 40 -3.09 -0.62 4.58
CA TYR A 40 -3.33 -1.05 5.95
C TYR A 40 -2.49 -0.19 6.89
N GLU A 41 -3.13 0.67 7.67
CA GLU A 41 -2.47 1.43 8.71
C GLU A 41 -2.25 0.54 9.94
N SER A 42 -1.00 0.45 10.39
CA SER A 42 -0.63 -0.31 11.59
C SER A 42 -1.21 0.31 12.88
N SER A 43 -0.84 -0.25 14.04
CA SER A 43 -1.26 0.29 15.35
C SER A 43 -1.00 1.81 15.44
N PRO A 44 -1.92 2.62 15.99
CA PRO A 44 -3.16 2.24 16.69
C PRO A 44 -4.38 2.04 15.78
N VAL A 45 -4.31 2.38 14.48
CA VAL A 45 -5.45 2.32 13.57
C VAL A 45 -5.86 0.87 13.27
N SER A 46 -4.87 0.02 12.95
CA SER A 46 -5.06 -1.42 12.72
C SER A 46 -6.18 -1.75 11.73
N GLY A 47 -6.13 -1.17 10.53
CA GLY A 47 -7.14 -1.41 9.49
C GLY A 47 -6.77 -0.82 8.14
N ILE A 48 -7.48 -1.26 7.10
CA ILE A 48 -7.36 -0.66 5.76
C ILE A 48 -8.24 0.58 5.73
N THR A 49 -7.63 1.74 5.51
CA THR A 49 -8.30 3.04 5.62
C THR A 49 -8.53 3.72 4.27
N CYS A 50 -7.65 3.46 3.31
CA CYS A 50 -7.71 4.08 2.00
C CYS A 50 -7.10 3.20 0.92
N TYR A 51 -7.40 3.60 -0.32
CA TYR A 51 -6.88 3.00 -1.53
C TYR A 51 -6.61 4.09 -2.57
N ALA A 52 -5.81 3.77 -3.57
CA ALA A 52 -5.48 4.65 -4.67
C ALA A 52 -5.38 3.85 -5.97
N GLU A 53 -5.59 4.55 -7.09
CA GLU A 53 -5.29 4.02 -8.41
C GLU A 53 -3.80 4.19 -8.70
N ILE A 54 -3.17 3.17 -9.27
CA ILE A 54 -1.78 3.21 -9.70
C ILE A 54 -1.75 3.81 -11.09
N ASP A 55 -1.17 4.99 -11.21
CA ASP A 55 -1.00 5.67 -12.49
C ASP A 55 0.21 5.12 -13.25
N LYS A 56 1.31 4.90 -12.53
CA LYS A 56 2.56 4.38 -13.09
C LYS A 56 3.25 3.47 -12.10
N LEU A 57 3.78 2.36 -12.59
CA LEU A 57 4.62 1.43 -11.83
C LEU A 57 5.96 1.29 -12.56
N GLU A 58 7.04 1.67 -11.88
CA GLU A 58 8.37 1.67 -12.48
C GLU A 58 9.45 1.22 -11.51
N LYS A 59 10.57 0.76 -12.07
CA LYS A 59 11.79 0.45 -11.32
C LYS A 59 12.68 1.69 -11.30
N VAL A 60 13.10 2.11 -10.11
CA VAL A 60 13.89 3.32 -9.91
C VAL A 60 15.16 3.05 -9.11
N GLY A 61 16.16 3.89 -9.32
CA GLY A 61 17.41 3.91 -8.54
C GLY A 61 17.30 4.77 -7.28
N ASP A 62 18.45 5.01 -6.65
CA ASP A 62 18.56 5.80 -5.42
C ASP A 62 18.14 7.25 -5.58
N ASP A 63 18.49 7.88 -6.70
CA ASP A 63 18.29 9.31 -6.93
C ASP A 63 16.81 9.72 -7.04
N GLU A 64 15.93 8.74 -7.29
CA GLU A 64 14.50 8.92 -7.52
C GLU A 64 13.64 8.77 -6.26
N ILE A 65 14.25 8.33 -5.16
CA ILE A 65 13.62 8.13 -3.86
C ILE A 65 14.36 8.95 -2.81
N ASN A 66 13.62 9.83 -2.13
CA ASN A 66 14.20 10.67 -1.08
C ASN A 66 14.98 9.84 -0.04
N PHE A 67 16.22 10.24 0.26
CA PHE A 67 17.11 9.55 1.18
C PHE A 67 16.48 9.26 2.56
N LEU A 68 15.75 10.23 3.14
CA LEU A 68 15.06 10.07 4.42
C LEU A 68 13.91 9.07 4.31
N TYR A 69 13.20 9.06 3.19
CA TYR A 69 12.15 8.07 2.93
C TYR A 69 12.76 6.66 2.90
N ARG A 70 13.89 6.47 2.21
CA ARG A 70 14.59 5.18 2.17
C ARG A 70 15.04 4.74 3.56
N LEU A 71 15.80 5.58 4.28
CA LEU A 71 16.30 5.26 5.62
C LEU A 71 15.19 4.87 6.59
N ARG A 72 14.02 5.50 6.49
CA ARG A 72 12.90 5.19 7.37
C ARG A 72 12.20 3.88 7.01
N ASN A 73 11.92 3.66 5.72
CA ASN A 73 11.03 2.57 5.29
C ASN A 73 11.77 1.29 4.92
N PHE A 74 13.01 1.39 4.45
CA PHE A 74 13.83 0.26 3.99
C PHE A 74 15.34 0.61 4.03
N PRO A 75 15.92 0.86 5.22
CA PRO A 75 17.30 1.36 5.37
C PRO A 75 18.37 0.44 4.76
N GLU A 76 18.12 -0.87 4.74
CA GLU A 76 19.08 -1.89 4.27
C GLU A 76 18.86 -2.29 2.80
N ALA A 77 17.86 -1.74 2.13
CA ALA A 77 17.53 -2.18 0.78
C ALA A 77 18.33 -1.42 -0.28
N ASN A 78 18.96 -2.18 -1.17
CA ASN A 78 19.62 -1.65 -2.37
C ASN A 78 18.63 -1.55 -3.55
N PRO A 79 18.86 -0.62 -4.49
CA PRO A 79 18.06 -0.52 -5.70
C PRO A 79 18.19 -1.77 -6.59
N PRO A 80 17.23 -2.03 -7.51
CA PRO A 80 16.14 -1.14 -7.90
C PRO A 80 14.89 -1.24 -7.00
N TYR A 81 14.29 -0.09 -6.69
CA TYR A 81 13.03 0.01 -5.96
C TYR A 81 11.84 -0.01 -6.93
N THR A 82 10.69 -0.49 -6.48
CA THR A 82 9.43 -0.28 -7.18
C THR A 82 8.80 1.02 -6.68
N LYS A 83 8.60 1.99 -7.58
CA LYS A 83 7.87 3.24 -7.33
C LYS A 83 6.49 3.14 -7.98
N MET A 84 5.46 3.45 -7.21
CA MET A 84 4.07 3.53 -7.64
C MET A 84 3.63 4.98 -7.55
N SER A 85 3.41 5.62 -8.69
CA SER A 85 2.74 6.92 -8.76
C SER A 85 1.24 6.70 -8.58
N LEU A 86 0.63 7.47 -7.69
CA LEU A 86 -0.74 7.27 -7.25
C LEU A 86 -1.62 8.42 -7.71
N LYS A 87 -2.85 8.08 -8.08
CA LYS A 87 -3.91 9.06 -8.31
C LYS A 87 -5.18 8.66 -7.57
N ASN A 88 -6.05 9.63 -7.35
CA ASN A 88 -7.37 9.41 -6.76
C ASN A 88 -7.33 8.69 -5.40
N ILE A 89 -6.44 9.09 -4.48
CA ILE A 89 -6.36 8.50 -3.14
C ILE A 89 -7.68 8.74 -2.40
N LYS A 90 -8.42 7.66 -2.11
CA LYS A 90 -9.76 7.69 -1.52
C LYS A 90 -9.80 6.93 -0.21
N ASN A 91 -10.50 7.48 0.77
CA ASN A 91 -10.82 6.76 2.00
C ASN A 91 -11.93 5.73 1.72
N PHE A 92 -11.86 4.59 2.38
CA PHE A 92 -13.03 3.72 2.50
C PHE A 92 -14.09 4.43 3.35
N LYS A 93 -15.37 4.19 3.06
CA LYS A 93 -16.49 4.73 3.87
C LYS A 93 -16.41 4.25 5.31
N GLU A 94 -16.12 2.96 5.49
CA GLU A 94 -15.81 2.32 6.77
C GLU A 94 -14.44 1.67 6.64
N MET A 95 -13.56 1.83 7.64
CA MET A 95 -12.27 1.13 7.65
C MET A 95 -12.47 -0.39 7.72
N ILE A 96 -11.67 -1.14 6.97
CA ILE A 96 -11.67 -2.61 7.05
C ILE A 96 -10.80 -3.00 8.25
N LYS A 97 -11.44 -3.42 9.35
CA LYS A 97 -10.76 -3.63 10.63
C LYS A 97 -9.93 -4.91 10.64
N LYS A 98 -8.77 -4.86 11.29
CA LYS A 98 -8.09 -6.07 11.73
C LYS A 98 -8.98 -6.86 12.69
N ASP A 99 -8.96 -8.17 12.56
CA ASP A 99 -9.54 -9.09 13.53
C ASP A 99 -8.47 -10.06 14.06
N ASN A 100 -8.82 -10.88 15.04
CA ASN A 100 -7.89 -11.79 15.69
C ASN A 100 -7.46 -12.97 14.79
N LYS A 101 -8.05 -13.13 13.60
CA LYS A 101 -7.80 -14.28 12.71
C LYS A 101 -6.77 -13.97 11.64
N ARG A 102 -6.52 -12.70 11.32
CA ARG A 102 -5.62 -12.32 10.23
C ARG A 102 -4.78 -11.09 10.53
N VAL A 103 -3.50 -11.17 10.13
CA VAL A 103 -2.54 -10.06 10.16
C VAL A 103 -1.99 -9.86 8.75
N ILE A 104 -1.76 -8.61 8.36
CA ILE A 104 -1.08 -8.30 7.09
C ILE A 104 0.43 -8.29 7.36
N GLN A 105 1.11 -9.34 6.92
CA GLN A 105 2.58 -9.45 6.94
C GLN A 105 3.08 -9.39 5.49
N GLY A 106 3.35 -8.18 5.01
CA GLY A 106 3.78 -7.94 3.63
C GLY A 106 2.62 -7.75 2.63
N PRO A 107 2.92 -7.73 1.31
CA PRO A 107 1.92 -7.50 0.27
C PRO A 107 0.83 -8.58 0.26
N VAL A 108 -0.43 -8.18 0.35
CA VAL A 108 -1.58 -9.07 0.19
C VAL A 108 -2.36 -8.67 -1.05
N TYR A 109 -2.61 -9.62 -1.94
CA TYR A 109 -3.30 -9.36 -3.20
C TYR A 109 -4.79 -9.67 -3.08
N ALA A 110 -5.63 -8.75 -3.54
CA ALA A 110 -7.09 -8.80 -3.45
C ALA A 110 -7.75 -8.19 -4.69
N ASN A 111 -9.08 -8.15 -4.69
CA ASN A 111 -9.89 -7.47 -5.70
C ASN A 111 -10.53 -6.22 -5.08
N LEU A 112 -10.43 -5.05 -5.72
CA LEU A 112 -10.95 -3.79 -5.17
C LEU A 112 -12.45 -3.85 -4.89
N LYS A 113 -13.24 -4.47 -5.78
CA LYS A 113 -14.69 -4.59 -5.60
C LYS A 113 -15.02 -5.33 -4.31
N ARG A 114 -14.25 -6.36 -3.98
CA ARG A 114 -14.39 -7.10 -2.70
C ARG A 114 -13.99 -6.22 -1.51
N LEU A 115 -12.88 -5.47 -1.62
CA LEU A 115 -12.46 -4.56 -0.55
C LEU A 115 -13.52 -3.51 -0.21
N LEU A 116 -14.24 -3.01 -1.21
CA LEU A 116 -15.30 -2.01 -1.02
C LEU A 116 -16.54 -2.56 -0.29
N THR A 117 -16.66 -3.88 -0.14
CA THR A 117 -17.85 -4.52 0.47
C THR A 117 -17.61 -5.16 1.84
N ILE A 118 -16.37 -5.55 2.15
CA ILE A 118 -16.04 -6.25 3.39
C ILE A 118 -15.80 -5.30 4.55
N LYS A 119 -15.90 -5.80 5.79
CA LYS A 119 -15.69 -5.00 7.00
C LYS A 119 -14.48 -5.43 7.82
N LYS A 120 -14.04 -6.69 7.67
CA LYS A 120 -12.96 -7.30 8.44
C LYS A 120 -11.94 -7.98 7.54
N LEU A 121 -10.69 -8.04 8.00
CA LEU A 121 -9.60 -8.69 7.25
C LEU A 121 -9.81 -10.20 7.03
N SER A 122 -10.51 -10.91 7.92
CA SER A 122 -10.84 -12.34 7.71
C SER A 122 -11.77 -12.60 6.53
N GLU A 123 -12.42 -11.57 5.99
CA GLU A 123 -13.30 -11.66 4.82
C GLU A 123 -12.57 -11.48 3.48
N LEU A 124 -11.25 -11.23 3.51
CA LEU A 124 -10.38 -11.16 2.32
C LEU A 124 -10.12 -12.53 1.71
#